data_AF-A0A6V6YZ16-F1
#
_entry.id   AF-A0A6V6YZ16-F1
#
_cell.length_a   1.000
_cell.length_b   1.000
_cell.length_c   1.000
_cell.angle_alpha   90.00
_cell.angle_beta   90.00
_cell.angle_gamma   90.00
#
_symmetry.space_group_name_H-M   'P 1'
#
loop_
_entity.id
_entity.type
_entity.pdbx_description
1 polymer ?
#
loop_
_entity_poly.entity_id
_entity_poly.type
_entity_poly.pdbx_seq_one_letter_code
_entity_poly.pdbx_strand_id
1 'polypeptide(L)'
;MKSKYFNTLNYTLGDEDTSLELSLCPQNSKNVFSIAGSGGRILPLFAKEPVCINCVDILKEQLYITELRIETVKALTHEEFCNFWGYSVTDITPTERQEIFNRITISSEARLFLWAFFQQNKWSKIIYMGKFEKMLIQLSKINNLITGKKGQKIFFSKSLEEQKFYYLNFFPHLRWKIVLLLLGNSAVLNSILYKGDFPKKNIKGSTYKNFARIFLNIFETISIRGSFFAQMAFWGNIKFKEGYLIEADPELFQQIKQGANKTTVKYIQGNIFEVIKNSHENATFLSLSDVPSFLKGKTEETYLQEISPKIEQGSLIVVRGNLRVTKPFSDDYFILSDQYDELIKKETTQLWNIHIYKKN
;
A
#
# COMPACT_ATOMS: atom_id res chain seq x y z
N MET A 1 14.18 -31.18 6.67
CA MET A 1 12.86 -30.65 6.26
C MET A 1 12.70 -29.18 6.68
N LYS A 2 13.40 -28.25 6.04
CA LYS A 2 13.27 -26.78 6.23
C LYS A 2 13.02 -26.14 4.86
N SER A 3 11.78 -26.08 4.37
CA SER A 3 11.52 -25.39 3.08
C SER A 3 10.07 -24.94 2.81
N LYS A 4 9.16 -24.97 3.80
CA LYS A 4 7.74 -24.60 3.55
C LYS A 4 7.27 -23.29 4.18
N TYR A 5 8.11 -22.60 4.95
CA TYR A 5 7.62 -21.54 5.86
C TYR A 5 7.90 -20.09 5.44
N PHE A 6 8.67 -19.81 4.38
CA PHE A 6 9.08 -18.42 4.06
C PHE A 6 8.98 -18.02 2.58
N ASN A 7 8.16 -18.67 1.75
CA ASN A 7 8.07 -18.34 0.30
C ASN A 7 6.89 -17.41 -0.07
N THR A 8 6.38 -16.59 0.85
CA THR A 8 5.18 -15.78 0.57
C THR A 8 5.35 -14.34 0.99
N LEU A 9 5.11 -13.42 0.05
CA LEU A 9 5.02 -11.98 0.29
C LEU A 9 3.61 -11.63 0.80
N ASN A 10 3.51 -10.70 1.75
CA ASN A 10 2.21 -10.23 2.22
C ASN A 10 1.54 -9.33 1.18
N TYR A 11 2.34 -8.49 0.52
CA TYR A 11 1.90 -7.54 -0.51
C TYR A 11 2.87 -7.56 -1.68
N THR A 12 2.37 -7.40 -2.89
CA THR A 12 3.21 -7.12 -4.06
C THR A 12 2.72 -5.97 -4.91
N LEU A 13 1.47 -5.53 -4.78
CA LEU A 13 1.03 -4.22 -5.28
C LEU A 13 1.23 -3.20 -4.17
N GLY A 14 0.64 -3.48 -3.01
CA GLY A 14 0.43 -2.54 -1.92
C GLY A 14 -1.07 -2.44 -1.60
N ASP A 15 -1.39 -1.91 -0.43
CA ASP A 15 -2.76 -1.79 0.09
C ASP A 15 -3.13 -0.33 0.44
N GLU A 16 -2.26 0.62 0.12
CA GLU A 16 -2.38 2.04 0.43
C GLU A 16 -2.13 2.91 -0.80
N ASP A 17 -2.82 4.04 -0.90
CA ASP A 17 -2.53 5.09 -1.88
C ASP A 17 -1.52 6.09 -1.32
N THR A 18 -0.38 6.18 -2.00
CA THR A 18 0.81 6.94 -1.57
C THR A 18 0.79 8.40 -2.06
N SER A 19 -0.25 8.82 -2.78
CA SER A 19 -0.38 10.22 -3.21
C SER A 19 -0.40 11.20 -2.04
N LEU A 20 -0.91 10.77 -0.88
CA LEU A 20 -0.88 11.54 0.35
C LEU A 20 0.56 11.75 0.86
N GLU A 21 1.32 10.68 1.05
CA GLU A 21 2.70 10.77 1.52
C GLU A 21 3.57 11.57 0.55
N LEU A 22 3.37 11.41 -0.77
CA LEU A 22 4.04 12.24 -1.78
C LEU A 22 3.70 13.73 -1.62
N SER A 23 2.44 14.06 -1.31
CA SER A 23 2.00 15.45 -1.14
C SER A 23 2.56 16.08 0.16
N LEU A 24 2.80 15.27 1.19
CA LEU A 24 3.27 15.72 2.50
C LEU A 24 4.80 15.74 2.62
N CYS A 25 5.50 14.87 1.91
CA CYS A 25 6.96 14.78 1.96
C CYS A 25 7.61 16.05 1.40
N PRO A 26 8.42 16.79 2.18
CA PRO A 26 9.14 17.96 1.70
C PRO A 26 10.14 17.62 0.60
N GLN A 27 10.40 18.58 -0.30
CA GLN A 27 11.50 18.47 -1.25
C GLN A 27 12.84 18.41 -0.50
N ASN A 28 13.75 17.56 -0.97
CA ASN A 28 15.10 17.38 -0.41
C ASN A 28 15.10 16.99 1.08
N SER A 29 14.11 16.23 1.54
CA SER A 29 14.13 15.65 2.89
C SER A 29 15.45 14.91 3.14
N LYS A 30 16.15 15.27 4.21
CA LYS A 30 17.50 14.75 4.50
C LYS A 30 17.48 13.26 4.80
N ASN A 31 16.53 12.84 5.63
CA ASN A 31 16.48 11.48 6.15
C ASN A 31 15.04 11.06 6.35
N VAL A 32 14.56 10.16 5.48
CA VAL A 32 13.17 9.67 5.46
C VAL A 32 13.13 8.26 6.03
N PHE A 33 12.13 7.96 6.85
CA PHE A 33 11.85 6.59 7.29
C PHE A 33 10.49 6.14 6.76
N SER A 34 10.45 5.00 6.10
CA SER A 34 9.19 4.41 5.63
C SER A 34 9.17 2.92 5.89
N ILE A 35 8.00 2.42 6.31
CA ILE A 35 7.73 0.99 6.26
C ILE A 35 7.77 0.52 4.81
N ALA A 36 8.49 -0.58 4.55
CA ALA A 36 8.78 -1.02 3.20
C ALA A 36 7.58 -1.65 2.49
N GLY A 37 6.94 -2.65 3.09
CA GLY A 37 5.80 -3.33 2.47
C GLY A 37 6.18 -3.94 1.11
N SER A 38 5.53 -3.51 0.03
CA SER A 38 5.86 -3.90 -1.35
C SER A 38 6.87 -2.96 -2.04
N GLY A 39 7.29 -1.89 -1.37
CA GLY A 39 8.02 -0.77 -1.95
C GLY A 39 7.13 0.28 -2.62
N GLY A 40 5.84 0.01 -2.82
CA GLY A 40 4.91 0.95 -3.49
C GLY A 40 4.73 2.27 -2.76
N ARG A 41 4.88 2.29 -1.43
CA ARG A 41 4.86 3.51 -0.63
C ARG A 41 6.14 4.32 -0.70
N ILE A 42 7.25 3.65 -0.99
CA ILE A 42 8.57 4.29 -1.03
C ILE A 42 8.79 4.93 -2.39
N LEU A 43 8.40 4.26 -3.47
CA LEU A 43 8.74 4.68 -4.83
C LEU A 43 8.34 6.13 -5.13
N PRO A 44 7.11 6.58 -4.84
CA PRO A 44 6.72 7.96 -5.10
C PRO A 44 7.56 8.99 -4.34
N LEU A 45 8.09 8.66 -3.15
CA LEU A 45 8.87 9.58 -2.33
C LEU A 45 10.17 10.02 -3.01
N PHE A 46 10.72 9.22 -3.94
CA PHE A 46 11.90 9.63 -4.71
C PHE A 46 11.65 10.88 -5.56
N ALA A 47 10.41 11.16 -5.97
CA ALA A 47 10.09 12.38 -6.71
C ALA A 47 10.34 13.67 -5.89
N LYS A 48 10.48 13.55 -4.58
CA LYS A 48 10.89 14.64 -3.68
C LYS A 48 12.41 14.77 -3.52
N GLU A 49 13.18 13.97 -4.23
CA GLU A 49 14.65 13.92 -4.18
C GLU A 49 15.23 13.89 -2.75
N PRO A 50 14.76 12.99 -1.86
CA PRO A 50 15.33 12.89 -0.52
C PRO A 50 16.80 12.48 -0.59
N VAL A 51 17.60 12.93 0.38
CA VAL A 51 19.03 12.58 0.44
C VAL A 51 19.18 11.10 0.84
N CYS A 52 18.39 10.65 1.83
CA CYS A 52 18.39 9.28 2.32
C CYS A 52 16.96 8.78 2.56
N ILE A 53 16.66 7.56 2.11
CA ILE A 53 15.47 6.80 2.52
C ILE A 53 15.89 5.51 3.24
N ASN A 54 15.36 5.34 4.43
CA ASN A 54 15.46 4.11 5.22
C ASN A 54 14.17 3.29 5.01
N CYS A 55 14.30 2.21 4.24
CA CYS A 55 13.26 1.22 4.00
C CYS A 55 13.29 0.20 5.14
N VAL A 56 12.32 0.25 6.05
CA VAL A 56 12.30 -0.60 7.24
C VAL A 56 11.15 -1.61 7.17
N ASP A 57 11.44 -2.89 7.42
CA ASP A 57 10.41 -3.92 7.55
C ASP A 57 10.87 -5.02 8.51
N ILE A 58 9.92 -5.68 9.18
CA ILE A 58 10.24 -6.84 10.02
C ILE A 58 10.50 -8.08 9.17
N LEU A 59 9.89 -8.15 7.98
CA LEU A 59 10.01 -9.25 7.04
C LEU A 59 11.09 -8.95 6.00
N LYS A 60 12.13 -9.78 5.98
CA LYS A 60 13.24 -9.65 5.02
C LYS A 60 12.74 -9.78 3.57
N GLU A 61 11.74 -10.63 3.34
CA GLU A 61 11.15 -10.87 2.03
C GLU A 61 10.47 -9.61 1.45
N GLN A 62 9.88 -8.78 2.32
CA GLN A 62 9.28 -7.49 1.93
C GLN A 62 10.36 -6.47 1.54
N LEU A 63 11.53 -6.52 2.18
CA LEU A 63 12.68 -5.73 1.76
C LEU A 63 13.22 -6.18 0.39
N TYR A 64 13.22 -7.48 0.09
CA TYR A 64 13.65 -7.98 -1.23
C TYR A 64 12.75 -7.50 -2.38
N ILE A 65 11.42 -7.55 -2.21
CA ILE A 65 10.51 -7.02 -3.25
C ILE A 65 10.61 -5.50 -3.36
N THR A 66 10.85 -4.80 -2.25
CA THR A 66 11.10 -3.35 -2.23
C THR A 66 12.37 -3.01 -3.00
N GLU A 67 13.45 -3.76 -2.78
CA GLU A 67 14.71 -3.61 -3.52
C GLU A 67 14.49 -3.80 -5.03
N LEU A 68 13.80 -4.88 -5.43
CA LEU A 68 13.47 -5.08 -6.84
C LEU A 68 12.66 -3.91 -7.43
N ARG A 69 11.69 -3.37 -6.69
CA ARG A 69 10.87 -2.25 -7.14
C ARG A 69 11.70 -0.98 -7.36
N ILE A 70 12.63 -0.68 -6.48
CA ILE A 70 13.53 0.47 -6.60
C ILE A 70 14.48 0.28 -7.79
N GLU A 71 15.13 -0.87 -7.88
CA GLU A 71 16.14 -1.13 -8.92
C GLU A 71 15.50 -1.27 -10.32
N THR A 72 14.24 -1.69 -10.42
CA THR A 72 13.51 -1.68 -11.70
C THR A 72 13.21 -0.27 -12.20
N VAL A 73 12.87 0.69 -11.34
CA VAL A 73 12.72 2.10 -11.78
C VAL A 73 14.04 2.65 -12.29
N LYS A 74 15.14 2.39 -11.57
CA LYS A 74 16.48 2.87 -11.97
C LYS A 74 16.90 2.32 -13.33
N ALA A 75 16.69 1.02 -13.55
CA ALA A 75 17.16 0.34 -14.76
C ALA A 75 16.24 0.52 -15.97
N LEU A 76 14.92 0.51 -15.79
CA LEU A 76 13.96 0.30 -16.89
C LEU A 76 13.38 1.59 -17.45
N THR A 77 12.90 1.52 -18.70
CA THR A 77 11.95 2.51 -19.22
C THR A 77 10.60 2.39 -18.51
N HIS A 78 9.75 3.41 -18.61
CA HIS A 78 8.40 3.39 -18.03
C HIS A 78 7.57 2.22 -18.56
N GLU A 79 7.65 1.94 -19.86
CA GLU A 79 6.95 0.82 -20.49
C GLU A 79 7.45 -0.54 -19.97
N GLU A 80 8.77 -0.74 -19.94
CA GLU A 80 9.37 -1.96 -19.39
C GLU A 80 8.98 -2.15 -17.92
N PHE A 81 8.96 -1.09 -17.11
CA PHE A 81 8.51 -1.13 -15.73
C PHE A 81 7.04 -1.57 -15.63
N CYS A 82 6.15 -0.94 -16.39
CA CYS A 82 4.72 -1.29 -16.40
C CYS A 82 4.47 -2.73 -16.83
N ASN A 83 5.19 -3.19 -17.86
CA ASN A 83 5.13 -4.56 -18.36
C ASN A 83 5.68 -5.56 -17.33
N PHE A 84 6.83 -5.27 -16.72
CA PHE A 84 7.51 -6.13 -15.74
C PHE A 84 6.72 -6.29 -14.43
N TRP A 85 6.05 -5.25 -13.96
CA TRP A 85 5.20 -5.35 -12.77
C TRP A 85 3.83 -5.93 -13.06
N GLY A 86 3.34 -5.77 -14.30
CA GLY A 86 2.05 -6.28 -14.75
C GLY A 86 0.92 -5.26 -14.69
N TYR A 87 1.25 -3.95 -14.70
CA TYR A 87 0.26 -2.89 -14.86
C TYR A 87 -0.37 -2.97 -16.26
N SER A 88 0.44 -3.17 -17.30
CA SER A 88 -0.01 -3.15 -18.69
C SER A 88 -1.16 -4.12 -18.99
N VAL A 89 -2.08 -3.67 -19.84
CA VAL A 89 -3.23 -4.46 -20.32
C VAL A 89 -2.72 -5.65 -21.13
N THR A 90 -1.82 -5.39 -22.08
CA THR A 90 -1.06 -6.42 -22.78
C THR A 90 0.03 -6.93 -21.86
N ASP A 91 0.04 -8.23 -21.61
CA ASP A 91 1.07 -8.86 -20.78
C ASP A 91 2.26 -9.31 -21.62
N ILE A 92 3.44 -9.26 -21.02
CA ILE A 92 4.65 -9.89 -21.59
C ILE A 92 4.69 -11.37 -21.22
N THR A 93 5.41 -12.15 -22.02
CA THR A 93 5.62 -13.58 -21.79
C THR A 93 6.46 -13.82 -20.53
N PRO A 94 6.35 -15.02 -19.91
CA PRO A 94 7.24 -15.47 -18.85
C PRO A 94 8.73 -15.28 -19.15
N THR A 95 9.14 -15.59 -20.39
CA THR A 95 10.54 -15.49 -20.84
C THR A 95 11.01 -14.04 -20.87
N GLU A 96 10.23 -13.13 -21.46
CA GLU A 96 10.56 -11.70 -21.47
C GLU A 96 10.67 -11.12 -20.06
N ARG A 97 9.78 -11.52 -19.14
CA ARG A 97 9.86 -11.09 -17.73
C ARG A 97 11.13 -11.60 -17.05
N GLN A 98 11.52 -12.84 -17.32
CA GLN A 98 12.76 -13.42 -16.83
C GLN A 98 14.00 -12.70 -17.38
N GLU A 99 14.00 -12.34 -18.66
CA GLU A 99 15.07 -11.56 -19.29
C GLU A 99 15.19 -10.16 -18.68
N ILE A 100 14.07 -9.48 -18.41
CA ILE A 100 14.08 -8.21 -17.67
C ILE A 100 14.69 -8.43 -16.28
N PHE A 101 14.20 -9.41 -15.51
CA PHE A 101 14.71 -9.69 -14.16
C PHE A 101 16.22 -9.97 -14.13
N ASN A 102 16.74 -10.67 -15.15
CA ASN A 102 18.16 -10.98 -15.24
C ASN A 102 19.04 -9.73 -15.47
N ARG A 103 18.49 -8.66 -16.04
CA ARG A 103 19.20 -7.38 -16.25
C ARG A 103 19.20 -6.46 -15.02
N ILE A 104 18.31 -6.68 -14.05
CA ILE A 104 18.20 -5.81 -12.87
C ILE A 104 19.29 -6.16 -11.85
N THR A 105 20.11 -5.20 -11.44
CA THR A 105 21.06 -5.41 -10.33
C THR A 105 20.33 -5.33 -8.99
N ILE A 106 20.38 -6.40 -8.20
CA ILE A 106 19.87 -6.50 -6.82
C ILE A 106 20.82 -7.39 -6.01
N SER A 107 20.71 -7.35 -4.68
CA SER A 107 21.46 -8.20 -3.76
C SER A 107 21.33 -9.69 -4.08
N SER A 108 22.38 -10.45 -3.78
CA SER A 108 22.42 -11.89 -4.04
C SER A 108 21.30 -12.64 -3.31
N GLU A 109 20.98 -12.24 -2.10
CA GLU A 109 19.92 -12.80 -1.27
C GLU A 109 18.54 -12.49 -1.85
N ALA A 110 18.29 -11.24 -2.26
CA ALA A 110 17.05 -10.87 -2.93
C ALA A 110 16.88 -11.63 -4.24
N ARG A 111 17.95 -11.74 -5.05
CA ARG A 111 17.96 -12.47 -6.32
C ARG A 111 17.59 -13.93 -6.13
N LEU A 112 18.22 -14.62 -5.17
CA LEU A 112 17.95 -16.03 -4.88
C LEU A 112 16.49 -16.24 -4.48
N PHE A 113 15.99 -15.41 -3.55
CA PHE A 113 14.61 -15.48 -3.07
C PHE A 113 13.61 -15.21 -4.19
N LEU A 114 13.77 -14.10 -4.91
CA LEU A 114 12.84 -13.64 -5.94
C LEU A 114 12.83 -14.58 -7.15
N TRP A 115 13.97 -15.18 -7.51
CA TRP A 115 14.00 -16.20 -8.55
C TRP A 115 13.11 -17.40 -8.18
N ALA A 116 13.28 -17.95 -6.97
CA ALA A 116 12.45 -19.06 -6.51
C ALA A 116 10.96 -18.67 -6.44
N PHE A 117 10.67 -17.45 -5.97
CA PHE A 117 9.32 -16.90 -5.92
C PHE A 117 8.69 -16.77 -7.32
N PHE A 118 9.40 -16.20 -8.30
CA PHE A 118 8.89 -16.05 -9.66
C PHE A 118 8.73 -17.39 -10.38
N GLN A 119 9.65 -18.33 -10.20
CA GLN A 119 9.51 -19.69 -10.71
C GLN A 119 8.23 -20.36 -10.16
N GLN A 120 7.99 -20.26 -8.85
CA GLN A 120 6.79 -20.81 -8.23
C GLN A 120 5.49 -20.17 -8.77
N ASN A 121 5.53 -18.87 -9.09
CA ASN A 121 4.39 -18.14 -9.65
C ASN A 121 4.43 -18.07 -11.20
N LYS A 122 5.22 -18.92 -11.85
CA LYS A 122 5.32 -19.07 -13.31
C LYS A 122 5.59 -17.75 -14.05
N TRP A 123 6.35 -16.83 -13.43
CA TRP A 123 6.65 -15.50 -13.99
C TRP A 123 5.40 -14.70 -14.41
N SER A 124 4.29 -14.87 -13.69
CA SER A 124 3.06 -14.10 -13.91
C SER A 124 3.21 -12.63 -13.46
N LYS A 125 2.15 -11.83 -13.58
CA LYS A 125 2.12 -10.42 -13.16
C LYS A 125 2.41 -10.28 -11.66
N ILE A 126 3.50 -9.57 -11.35
CA ILE A 126 4.07 -9.50 -9.99
C ILE A 126 3.10 -8.84 -9.01
N ILE A 127 2.42 -7.77 -9.43
CA ILE A 127 1.49 -7.01 -8.58
C ILE A 127 0.30 -7.82 -8.05
N TYR A 128 0.09 -9.07 -8.49
CA TYR A 128 -1.04 -9.90 -8.04
C TYR A 128 -0.61 -11.10 -7.18
N MET A 129 0.66 -11.18 -6.79
CA MET A 129 1.22 -12.37 -6.15
C MET A 129 1.21 -12.36 -4.62
N GLY A 130 1.03 -11.20 -3.98
CA GLY A 130 0.97 -11.10 -2.52
C GLY A 130 -0.30 -11.72 -1.94
N LYS A 131 -0.29 -12.01 -0.63
CA LYS A 131 -1.44 -12.60 0.07
C LYS A 131 -2.66 -11.68 0.02
N PHE A 132 -2.45 -10.38 0.18
CA PHE A 132 -3.52 -9.40 0.10
C PHE A 132 -4.19 -9.38 -1.28
N GLU A 133 -3.38 -9.34 -2.34
CA GLU A 133 -3.91 -9.33 -3.69
C GLU A 133 -4.60 -10.65 -4.05
N LYS A 134 -4.05 -11.79 -3.60
CA LYS A 134 -4.69 -13.11 -3.73
C LYS A 134 -6.04 -13.19 -3.00
N MET A 135 -6.17 -12.57 -1.83
CA MET A 135 -7.46 -12.45 -1.15
C MET A 135 -8.47 -11.68 -2.00
N LEU A 136 -8.08 -10.51 -2.54
CA LEU A 136 -8.97 -9.70 -3.36
C LEU A 136 -9.37 -10.41 -4.67
N ILE A 137 -8.46 -11.19 -5.26
CA ILE A 137 -8.76 -12.05 -6.41
C ILE A 137 -9.80 -13.12 -6.08
N GLN A 138 -9.74 -13.73 -4.90
CA GLN A 138 -10.76 -14.70 -4.47
C GLN A 138 -12.09 -14.01 -4.20
N LEU A 139 -12.06 -12.86 -3.53
CA LEU A 139 -13.23 -12.03 -3.28
C LEU A 139 -13.92 -11.61 -4.58
N SER A 140 -13.16 -11.23 -5.62
CA SER A 140 -13.74 -10.79 -6.88
C SER A 140 -14.53 -11.89 -7.58
N LYS A 141 -14.07 -13.14 -7.49
CA LYS A 141 -14.81 -14.31 -7.99
C LYS A 141 -16.15 -14.47 -7.28
N ILE A 142 -16.15 -14.34 -5.95
CA ILE A 142 -17.36 -14.41 -5.13
C ILE A 142 -18.31 -13.24 -5.45
N ASN A 143 -17.76 -12.03 -5.50
CA ASN A 143 -18.51 -10.83 -5.85
C ASN A 143 -19.17 -10.97 -7.23
N ASN A 144 -18.43 -11.42 -8.24
CA ASN A 144 -18.93 -11.60 -9.60
C ASN A 144 -20.02 -12.67 -9.67
N LEU A 145 -19.93 -13.74 -8.88
CA LEU A 145 -20.99 -14.74 -8.78
C LEU A 145 -22.27 -14.15 -8.18
N ILE A 146 -22.14 -13.31 -7.15
CA ILE A 146 -23.27 -12.77 -6.39
C ILE A 146 -23.91 -11.57 -7.10
N THR A 147 -23.13 -10.58 -7.52
CA THR A 147 -23.63 -9.32 -8.09
C THR A 147 -23.74 -9.35 -9.62
N GLY A 148 -22.95 -10.21 -10.28
CA GLY A 148 -22.91 -10.34 -11.74
C GLY A 148 -22.55 -9.04 -12.45
N LYS A 149 -22.95 -8.93 -13.73
CA LYS A 149 -22.69 -7.74 -14.57
C LYS A 149 -23.23 -6.43 -13.97
N LYS A 150 -24.29 -6.49 -13.15
CA LYS A 150 -24.85 -5.29 -12.51
C LYS A 150 -23.89 -4.66 -11.50
N GLY A 151 -23.12 -5.47 -10.76
CA GLY A 151 -22.10 -4.96 -9.83
C GLY A 151 -20.92 -4.32 -10.57
N GLN A 152 -20.53 -4.89 -11.70
CA GLN A 152 -19.43 -4.37 -12.53
C GLN A 152 -19.80 -3.11 -13.33
N LYS A 153 -21.08 -2.93 -13.69
CA LYS A 153 -21.52 -1.85 -14.58
C LYS A 153 -21.26 -0.45 -14.01
N ILE A 154 -21.15 -0.30 -12.69
CA ILE A 154 -20.79 0.98 -12.05
C ILE A 154 -19.44 1.53 -12.54
N PHE A 155 -18.48 0.67 -12.92
CA PHE A 155 -17.19 1.07 -13.47
C PHE A 155 -17.30 1.66 -14.89
N PHE A 156 -18.46 1.64 -15.54
CA PHE A 156 -18.63 2.23 -16.87
C PHE A 156 -19.21 3.64 -16.84
N SER A 157 -19.49 4.17 -15.65
CA SER A 157 -19.90 5.56 -15.45
C SER A 157 -18.79 6.50 -15.93
N LYS A 158 -19.17 7.58 -16.62
CA LYS A 158 -18.25 8.58 -17.19
C LYS A 158 -17.96 9.74 -16.24
N SER A 159 -18.78 9.92 -15.21
CA SER A 159 -18.59 10.94 -14.17
C SER A 159 -18.99 10.41 -12.79
N LEU A 160 -18.63 11.15 -11.75
CA LEU A 160 -19.01 10.83 -10.37
C LEU A 160 -20.52 10.95 -10.16
N GLU A 161 -21.18 11.89 -10.84
CA GLU A 161 -22.64 12.05 -10.83
C GLU A 161 -23.34 10.84 -11.45
N GLU A 162 -22.87 10.36 -12.61
CA GLU A 162 -23.39 9.15 -13.23
C GLU A 162 -23.14 7.92 -12.34
N GLN A 163 -21.98 7.84 -11.69
CA GLN A 163 -21.65 6.76 -10.76
C GLN A 163 -22.60 6.75 -9.56
N LYS A 164 -22.85 7.91 -8.93
CA LYS A 164 -23.80 8.08 -7.84
C LYS A 164 -25.22 7.70 -8.28
N PHE A 165 -25.64 8.19 -9.44
CA PHE A 165 -26.95 7.87 -10.00
C PHE A 165 -27.10 6.37 -10.23
N TYR A 166 -26.07 5.71 -10.79
CA TYR A 166 -26.08 4.27 -10.99
C TYR A 166 -26.10 3.50 -9.68
N TYR A 167 -25.29 3.92 -8.71
CA TYR A 167 -25.26 3.35 -7.37
C TYR A 167 -26.66 3.37 -6.75
N LEU A 168 -27.34 4.51 -6.75
CA LEU A 168 -28.65 4.67 -6.10
C LEU A 168 -29.78 3.91 -6.81
N ASN A 169 -29.78 3.86 -8.15
CA ASN A 169 -30.95 3.42 -8.92
C ASN A 169 -30.83 2.00 -9.48
N PHE A 170 -29.62 1.51 -9.76
CA PHE A 170 -29.44 0.28 -10.55
C PHE A 170 -28.49 -0.74 -9.91
N PHE A 171 -27.67 -0.32 -8.94
CA PHE A 171 -26.70 -1.20 -8.31
C PHE A 171 -27.39 -2.30 -7.49
N PRO A 172 -26.88 -3.54 -7.49
CA PRO A 172 -27.57 -4.66 -6.86
C PRO A 172 -27.34 -4.70 -5.34
N HIS A 173 -27.88 -3.72 -4.60
CA HIS A 173 -27.61 -3.51 -3.16
C HIS A 173 -27.83 -4.75 -2.28
N LEU A 174 -28.90 -5.50 -2.49
CA LEU A 174 -29.19 -6.70 -1.69
C LEU A 174 -28.11 -7.78 -1.88
N ARG A 175 -27.65 -7.97 -3.12
CA ARG A 175 -26.59 -8.91 -3.46
C ARG A 175 -25.25 -8.40 -2.94
N TRP A 176 -24.98 -7.10 -3.08
CA TRP A 176 -23.78 -6.47 -2.56
C TRP A 176 -23.68 -6.58 -1.03
N LYS A 177 -24.80 -6.46 -0.31
CA LYS A 177 -24.87 -6.67 1.14
C LYS A 177 -24.36 -8.07 1.53
N ILE A 178 -24.67 -9.10 0.75
CA ILE A 178 -24.16 -10.47 0.99
C ILE A 178 -22.64 -10.51 0.82
N VAL A 179 -22.09 -9.89 -0.23
CA VAL A 179 -20.63 -9.78 -0.43
C VAL A 179 -19.96 -9.10 0.77
N LEU A 180 -20.53 -7.98 1.23
CA LEU A 180 -20.02 -7.26 2.40
C LEU A 180 -20.13 -8.05 3.71
N LEU A 181 -21.14 -8.92 3.86
CA LEU A 181 -21.25 -9.79 5.03
C LEU A 181 -20.15 -10.87 5.04
N LEU A 182 -19.78 -11.39 3.87
CA LEU A 182 -18.66 -12.33 3.73
C LEU A 182 -17.32 -11.65 4.04
N LEU A 183 -17.10 -10.45 3.52
CA LEU A 183 -15.95 -9.61 3.86
C LEU A 183 -15.92 -9.23 5.34
N GLY A 184 -17.08 -8.90 5.90
CA GLY A 184 -17.25 -8.51 7.28
C GLY A 184 -17.02 -9.64 8.28
N ASN A 185 -16.86 -10.88 7.82
CA ASN A 185 -16.60 -12.02 8.66
C ASN A 185 -15.10 -12.11 8.99
N SER A 186 -14.75 -11.85 10.25
CA SER A 186 -13.37 -11.85 10.73
C SER A 186 -12.66 -13.20 10.53
N ALA A 187 -13.38 -14.32 10.50
CA ALA A 187 -12.76 -15.63 10.21
C ALA A 187 -12.29 -15.73 8.74
N VAL A 188 -13.02 -15.11 7.81
CA VAL A 188 -12.65 -15.04 6.38
C VAL A 188 -11.44 -14.14 6.19
N LEU A 189 -11.41 -12.97 6.83
CA LEU A 189 -10.25 -12.06 6.75
C LEU A 189 -9.01 -12.64 7.45
N ASN A 190 -9.16 -13.24 8.64
CA ASN A 190 -8.05 -13.79 9.42
C ASN A 190 -7.42 -15.02 8.77
N SER A 191 -8.22 -15.87 8.11
CA SER A 191 -7.72 -17.08 7.45
C SER A 191 -6.93 -16.79 6.18
N ILE A 192 -7.23 -15.68 5.49
CA ILE A 192 -6.60 -15.38 4.19
C ILE A 192 -5.37 -14.47 4.32
N LEU A 193 -5.38 -13.46 5.21
CA LEU A 193 -4.31 -12.47 5.25
C LEU A 193 -3.22 -12.76 6.29
N TYR A 194 -3.59 -13.04 7.54
CA TYR A 194 -2.67 -12.91 8.68
C TYR A 194 -2.53 -14.14 9.58
N LYS A 195 -3.16 -15.28 9.22
CA LYS A 195 -3.08 -16.54 9.99
C LYS A 195 -3.29 -16.38 11.51
N GLY A 196 -4.07 -15.39 11.95
CA GLY A 196 -4.47 -15.21 13.35
C GLY A 196 -3.97 -13.95 14.08
N ASP A 197 -3.03 -13.18 13.52
CA ASP A 197 -2.42 -12.01 14.23
C ASP A 197 -3.06 -10.65 13.89
N PHE A 198 -4.30 -10.64 13.40
CA PHE A 198 -4.96 -9.37 13.07
C PHE A 198 -5.17 -8.51 14.33
N PRO A 199 -4.81 -7.21 14.30
CA PRO A 199 -5.03 -6.31 15.43
C PRO A 199 -6.47 -6.37 15.94
N LYS A 200 -6.63 -6.41 17.27
CA LYS A 200 -7.97 -6.37 17.86
C LYS A 200 -8.62 -5.04 17.50
N LYS A 201 -9.74 -5.12 16.78
CA LYS A 201 -10.55 -3.96 16.40
C LYS A 201 -10.88 -3.11 17.62
N ASN A 202 -10.66 -1.79 17.52
CA ASN A 202 -11.08 -0.82 18.54
C ASN A 202 -11.96 0.32 17.98
N ILE A 203 -12.18 0.36 16.66
CA ILE A 203 -13.09 1.34 16.05
C ILE A 203 -14.56 0.89 16.23
N LYS A 204 -15.48 1.86 16.31
CA LYS A 204 -16.92 1.60 16.51
C LYS A 204 -17.55 0.83 15.33
N GLY A 205 -18.71 0.21 15.59
CA GLY A 205 -19.50 -0.52 14.58
C GLY A 205 -19.08 -1.98 14.40
N SER A 206 -19.73 -2.72 13.50
CA SER A 206 -19.30 -4.07 13.10
C SER A 206 -18.30 -4.00 11.94
N THR A 207 -17.51 -5.06 11.70
CA THR A 207 -16.57 -5.09 10.57
C THR A 207 -17.31 -4.92 9.24
N TYR A 208 -18.48 -5.56 9.11
CA TYR A 208 -19.43 -5.31 8.02
C TYR A 208 -19.75 -3.81 7.84
N LYS A 209 -20.15 -3.10 8.91
CA LYS A 209 -20.50 -1.67 8.83
C LYS A 209 -19.30 -0.82 8.37
N ASN A 210 -18.09 -1.18 8.77
CA ASN A 210 -16.88 -0.47 8.34
C ASN A 210 -16.61 -0.67 6.84
N PHE A 211 -16.61 -1.91 6.35
CA PHE A 211 -16.44 -2.14 4.91
C PHE A 211 -17.58 -1.57 4.07
N ALA A 212 -18.82 -1.60 4.58
CA ALA A 212 -19.96 -0.94 3.92
C ALA A 212 -19.72 0.57 3.76
N ARG A 213 -19.20 1.23 4.81
CA ARG A 213 -18.84 2.66 4.78
C ARG A 213 -17.68 2.95 3.81
N ILE A 214 -16.63 2.11 3.82
CA ILE A 214 -15.48 2.26 2.91
C ILE A 214 -15.96 2.25 1.45
N PHE A 215 -16.72 1.22 1.05
CA PHE A 215 -17.22 1.15 -0.32
C PHE A 215 -18.25 2.23 -0.65
N LEU A 216 -19.09 2.63 0.31
CA LEU A 216 -20.00 3.77 0.12
C LEU A 216 -19.22 5.04 -0.20
N ASN A 217 -18.18 5.36 0.59
CA ASN A 217 -17.30 6.50 0.32
C ASN A 217 -16.69 6.37 -1.08
N ILE A 218 -16.14 5.21 -1.44
CA ILE A 218 -15.58 4.98 -2.78
C ILE A 218 -16.62 5.28 -3.88
N PHE A 219 -17.86 4.85 -3.72
CA PHE A 219 -18.92 5.09 -4.70
C PHE A 219 -19.38 6.55 -4.76
N GLU A 220 -19.20 7.33 -3.70
CA GLU A 220 -19.72 8.70 -3.58
C GLU A 220 -18.66 9.80 -3.72
N THR A 221 -17.37 9.53 -3.48
CA THR A 221 -16.36 10.59 -3.39
C THR A 221 -15.27 10.49 -4.44
N ILE A 222 -14.99 9.30 -4.96
CA ILE A 222 -13.92 9.08 -5.94
C ILE A 222 -14.45 8.37 -7.20
N SER A 223 -13.77 8.56 -8.32
CA SER A 223 -13.98 7.72 -9.48
C SER A 223 -13.66 6.28 -9.11
N ILE A 224 -14.62 5.36 -9.23
CA ILE A 224 -14.40 3.96 -8.87
C ILE A 224 -13.31 3.31 -9.74
N ARG A 225 -13.10 3.80 -10.96
CA ARG A 225 -11.96 3.39 -11.79
C ARG A 225 -10.63 3.81 -11.20
N GLY A 226 -10.58 4.91 -10.44
CA GLY A 226 -9.39 5.36 -9.73
C GLY A 226 -8.99 4.46 -8.56
N SER A 227 -9.92 3.68 -8.01
CA SER A 227 -9.64 2.82 -6.85
C SER A 227 -9.10 1.46 -7.29
N PHE A 228 -7.78 1.25 -7.18
CA PHE A 228 -7.18 -0.06 -7.41
C PHE A 228 -7.78 -1.12 -6.46
N PHE A 229 -8.10 -0.74 -5.23
CA PHE A 229 -8.76 -1.59 -4.25
C PHE A 229 -10.14 -2.04 -4.74
N ALA A 230 -10.99 -1.12 -5.21
CA ALA A 230 -12.29 -1.48 -5.75
C ALA A 230 -12.16 -2.31 -7.03
N GLN A 231 -11.24 -1.95 -7.94
CA GLN A 231 -10.99 -2.75 -9.13
C GLN A 231 -10.58 -4.17 -8.80
N MET A 232 -9.66 -4.36 -7.85
CA MET A 232 -9.25 -5.69 -7.37
C MET A 232 -10.42 -6.45 -6.73
N ALA A 233 -11.26 -5.80 -5.93
CA ALA A 233 -12.41 -6.42 -5.29
C ALA A 233 -13.55 -6.82 -6.27
N PHE A 234 -13.62 -6.21 -7.45
CA PHE A 234 -14.63 -6.53 -8.47
C PHE A 234 -14.10 -7.36 -9.64
N TRP A 235 -12.84 -7.19 -10.04
CA TRP A 235 -12.26 -7.83 -11.21
C TRP A 235 -11.14 -8.81 -10.88
N GLY A 236 -10.52 -8.72 -9.70
CA GLY A 236 -9.30 -9.47 -9.36
C GLY A 236 -8.08 -9.02 -10.17
N ASN A 237 -8.16 -7.88 -10.83
CA ASN A 237 -7.06 -7.20 -11.50
C ASN A 237 -7.38 -5.71 -11.60
N ILE A 238 -6.36 -4.91 -11.90
CA ILE A 238 -6.53 -3.52 -12.31
C ILE A 238 -6.83 -3.53 -13.81
N LYS A 239 -8.09 -3.23 -14.15
CA LYS A 239 -8.64 -3.24 -15.51
C LYS A 239 -8.55 -1.88 -16.20
N PHE A 240 -8.68 -0.81 -15.43
CA PHE A 240 -8.69 0.57 -15.86
C PHE A 240 -7.41 1.25 -15.39
N LYS A 241 -6.71 1.94 -16.30
CA LYS A 241 -5.43 2.59 -16.04
C LYS A 241 -5.50 3.63 -14.93
N GLU A 242 -6.69 4.20 -14.74
CA GLU A 242 -7.01 5.17 -13.70
C GLU A 242 -6.70 4.64 -12.29
N GLY A 243 -6.71 3.32 -12.08
CA GLY A 243 -6.36 2.69 -10.80
C GLY A 243 -4.97 2.09 -10.78
N TYR A 244 -4.07 2.48 -11.68
CA TYR A 244 -2.65 2.18 -11.48
C TYR A 244 -2.15 2.95 -10.26
N LEU A 245 -1.16 2.39 -9.55
CA LEU A 245 -0.46 3.17 -8.53
C LEU A 245 0.27 4.32 -9.21
N ILE A 246 0.42 5.43 -8.49
CA ILE A 246 1.00 6.67 -9.03
C ILE A 246 2.44 6.48 -9.54
N GLU A 247 3.17 5.45 -9.08
CA GLU A 247 4.48 5.07 -9.62
C GLU A 247 4.46 4.66 -11.11
N ALA A 248 3.29 4.30 -11.64
CA ALA A 248 3.10 3.96 -13.05
C ALA A 248 2.57 5.15 -13.88
N ASP A 249 2.44 6.35 -13.30
CA ASP A 249 2.22 7.56 -14.07
C ASP A 249 3.51 7.92 -14.86
N PRO A 250 3.44 8.21 -16.17
CA PRO A 250 4.64 8.43 -16.99
C PRO A 250 5.49 9.62 -16.53
N GLU A 251 4.88 10.73 -16.12
CA GLU A 251 5.60 11.94 -15.71
C GLU A 251 6.23 11.74 -14.34
N LEU A 252 5.45 11.23 -13.39
CA LEU A 252 5.93 10.94 -12.05
C LEU A 252 7.00 9.84 -12.07
N PHE A 253 6.89 8.83 -12.93
CA PHE A 253 7.92 7.80 -13.09
C PHE A 253 9.28 8.40 -13.44
N GLN A 254 9.33 9.41 -14.32
CA GLN A 254 10.59 10.07 -14.65
C GLN A 254 11.17 10.84 -13.45
N GLN A 255 10.32 11.52 -12.67
CA GLN A 255 10.75 12.22 -11.45
C GLN A 255 11.27 11.22 -10.40
N ILE A 256 10.54 10.12 -10.19
CA ILE A 256 10.94 9.02 -9.32
C ILE A 256 12.30 8.46 -9.77
N LYS A 257 12.48 8.19 -11.06
CA LYS A 257 13.73 7.65 -11.61
C LYS A 257 14.91 8.60 -11.38
N GLN A 258 14.71 9.90 -11.61
CA GLN A 258 15.75 10.91 -11.37
C GLN A 258 16.13 10.99 -9.90
N GLY A 259 15.15 11.03 -9.00
CA GLY A 259 15.40 11.05 -7.55
C GLY A 259 16.05 9.76 -7.05
N ALA A 260 15.56 8.60 -7.48
CA ALA A 260 16.09 7.29 -7.07
C ALA A 260 17.59 7.11 -7.42
N ASN A 261 18.06 7.72 -8.51
CA ASN A 261 19.47 7.70 -8.89
C ASN A 261 20.37 8.62 -8.02
N LYS A 262 19.79 9.56 -7.27
CA LYS A 262 20.50 10.51 -6.40
C LYS A 262 20.36 10.16 -4.91
N THR A 263 19.29 9.48 -4.54
CA THR A 263 18.96 9.13 -3.16
C THR A 263 19.77 7.93 -2.67
N THR A 264 20.34 8.03 -1.47
CA THR A 264 20.89 6.88 -0.75
C THR A 264 19.75 6.03 -0.18
N VAL A 265 19.74 4.73 -0.49
CA VAL A 265 18.70 3.80 0.00
C VAL A 265 19.31 2.81 0.99
N LYS A 266 18.68 2.67 2.16
CA LYS A 266 19.06 1.70 3.19
C LYS A 266 17.92 0.71 3.42
N TYR A 267 18.20 -0.59 3.29
CA TYR A 267 17.24 -1.66 3.59
C TYR A 267 17.53 -2.23 4.98
N ILE A 268 16.63 -2.02 5.94
CA ILE A 268 16.86 -2.35 7.34
C ILE A 268 15.78 -3.31 7.81
N GLN A 269 16.19 -4.53 8.18
CA GLN A 269 15.28 -5.47 8.81
C GLN A 269 15.14 -5.14 10.29
N GLY A 270 13.93 -4.85 10.75
CA GLY A 270 13.68 -4.60 12.17
C GLY A 270 12.41 -3.82 12.47
N ASN A 271 12.26 -3.49 13.76
CA ASN A 271 11.19 -2.62 14.24
C ASN A 271 11.55 -1.15 13.93
N ILE A 272 10.68 -0.44 13.20
CA ILE A 272 10.93 0.94 12.77
C ILE A 272 11.20 1.91 13.92
N PHE A 273 10.56 1.74 15.07
CA PHE A 273 10.77 2.62 16.22
C PHE A 273 12.16 2.43 16.82
N GLU A 274 12.64 1.20 16.91
CA GLU A 274 14.02 0.91 17.34
C GLU A 274 15.04 1.41 16.32
N VAL A 275 14.77 1.26 15.03
CA VAL A 275 15.64 1.75 13.96
C VAL A 275 15.76 3.28 14.02
N ILE A 276 14.66 4.00 14.23
CA ILE A 276 14.68 5.46 14.38
C ILE A 276 15.46 5.86 15.64
N LYS A 277 15.19 5.22 16.79
CA LYS A 277 15.89 5.52 18.06
C LYS A 277 17.40 5.37 17.96
N ASN A 278 17.86 4.38 17.19
CA ASN A 278 19.28 4.09 17.00
C ASN A 278 19.91 4.82 15.79
N SER A 279 19.13 5.63 15.06
CA SER A 279 19.64 6.39 13.93
C SER A 279 20.63 7.47 14.37
N HIS A 280 21.70 7.62 13.60
CA HIS A 280 22.67 8.70 13.78
C HIS A 280 22.10 10.06 13.35
N GLU A 281 21.26 10.07 12.31
CA GLU A 281 20.62 11.27 11.78
C GLU A 281 19.16 11.35 12.22
N ASN A 282 18.69 12.58 12.49
CA ASN A 282 17.30 12.81 12.82
C ASN A 282 16.42 12.63 11.58
N ALA A 283 15.21 12.12 11.78
CA ALA A 283 14.23 11.94 10.74
C ALA A 283 13.56 13.27 10.37
N THR A 284 13.37 13.48 9.06
CA THR A 284 12.74 14.68 8.48
C THR A 284 11.35 14.41 7.90
N PHE A 285 11.02 13.13 7.68
CA PHE A 285 9.69 12.67 7.27
C PHE A 285 9.52 11.19 7.62
N LEU A 286 8.35 10.81 8.14
CA LEU A 286 8.06 9.44 8.55
C LEU A 286 6.74 8.97 7.94
N SER A 287 6.79 7.76 7.38
CA SER A 287 5.63 7.06 6.85
C SER A 287 5.49 5.68 7.52
N LEU A 288 4.63 5.59 8.52
CA LEU A 288 4.58 4.48 9.47
C LEU A 288 3.58 3.37 9.13
N SER A 289 2.77 3.53 8.07
CA SER A 289 1.72 2.55 7.71
C SER A 289 0.78 2.22 8.88
N ASP A 290 0.17 1.03 8.84
CA ASP A 290 -0.63 0.40 9.90
C ASP A 290 0.22 -0.26 10.99
N VAL A 291 1.55 -0.08 10.99
CA VAL A 291 2.43 -0.73 11.99
C VAL A 291 2.07 -0.38 13.43
N PRO A 292 1.73 0.88 13.79
CA PRO A 292 1.28 1.20 15.14
C PRO A 292 0.11 0.34 15.62
N SER A 293 -0.79 -0.08 14.73
CA SER A 293 -1.92 -0.95 15.07
C SER A 293 -1.50 -2.32 15.60
N PHE A 294 -0.24 -2.73 15.48
CA PHE A 294 0.27 -3.98 16.04
C PHE A 294 0.88 -3.81 17.44
N LEU A 295 1.10 -2.58 17.89
CA LEU A 295 1.62 -2.28 19.23
C LEU A 295 0.59 -2.67 20.32
N LYS A 296 1.08 -2.87 21.55
CA LYS A 296 0.27 -3.24 22.71
C LYS A 296 0.79 -2.58 23.98
N GLY A 297 -0.10 -2.32 24.91
CA GLY A 297 0.25 -1.78 26.23
C GLY A 297 0.92 -0.42 26.12
N LYS A 298 1.89 -0.15 27.01
CA LYS A 298 2.55 1.14 27.13
C LYS A 298 3.17 1.64 25.82
N THR A 299 3.79 0.75 25.04
CA THR A 299 4.43 1.12 23.75
C THR A 299 3.44 1.70 22.74
N GLU A 300 2.17 1.26 22.75
CA GLU A 300 1.14 1.86 21.89
C GLU A 300 0.88 3.33 22.25
N GLU A 301 0.94 3.66 23.54
CA GLU A 301 0.69 5.00 24.05
C GLU A 301 1.93 5.89 23.90
N THR A 302 3.13 5.32 24.00
CA THR A 302 4.37 6.10 24.11
C THR A 302 5.22 6.16 22.84
N TYR A 303 4.92 5.41 21.77
CA TYR A 303 5.84 5.29 20.63
C TYR A 303 6.24 6.62 19.99
N LEU A 304 5.34 7.61 19.91
CA LEU A 304 5.67 8.94 19.39
C LEU A 304 6.64 9.68 20.33
N GLN A 305 6.41 9.61 21.64
CA GLN A 305 7.30 10.20 22.63
C GLN A 305 8.69 9.55 22.63
N GLU A 306 8.73 8.23 22.45
CA GLU A 306 9.97 7.47 22.41
C GLU A 306 10.85 7.81 21.20
N ILE A 307 10.27 8.11 20.04
CA ILE A 307 11.02 8.49 18.84
C ILE A 307 11.27 10.00 18.75
N SER A 308 10.52 10.82 19.50
CA SER A 308 10.57 12.29 19.48
C SER A 308 12.00 12.88 19.50
N PRO A 309 12.94 12.41 20.34
CA PRO A 309 14.32 12.94 20.36
C PRO A 309 15.09 12.75 19.04
N LYS A 310 14.61 11.89 18.15
CA LYS A 310 15.22 11.59 16.84
C LYS A 310 14.44 12.17 15.67
N ILE A 311 13.46 13.04 15.92
CA ILE A 311 12.68 13.70 14.87
C ILE A 311 13.06 15.18 14.82
N GLU A 312 13.37 15.70 13.63
CA GLU A 312 13.66 17.13 13.44
C GLU A 312 12.38 17.96 13.64
N GLN A 313 12.51 19.16 14.22
CA GLN A 313 11.40 20.09 14.39
C GLN A 313 10.71 20.38 13.05
N GLY A 314 9.38 20.40 13.07
CA GLY A 314 8.57 20.62 11.87
C GLY A 314 8.39 19.41 10.96
N SER A 315 9.06 18.28 11.23
CA SER A 315 8.90 17.04 10.45
C SER A 315 7.47 16.49 10.55
N LEU A 316 6.99 15.91 9.46
CA LEU A 316 5.69 15.26 9.39
C LEU A 316 5.79 13.75 9.58
N ILE A 317 4.81 13.19 10.28
CA ILE A 317 4.66 11.76 10.54
C ILE A 317 3.27 11.35 10.07
N VAL A 318 3.20 10.39 9.15
CA VAL A 318 1.95 9.81 8.65
C VAL A 318 1.77 8.42 9.26
N VAL A 319 0.64 8.22 9.95
CA VAL A 319 0.24 6.96 10.57
C VAL A 319 -1.09 6.52 9.97
N ARG A 320 -1.23 5.24 9.68
CA ARG A 320 -2.48 4.65 9.21
C ARG A 320 -3.02 3.64 10.22
N GLY A 321 -4.32 3.42 10.17
CA GLY A 321 -5.04 2.48 11.03
C GLY A 321 -6.26 1.94 10.31
N ASN A 322 -6.38 0.62 10.09
CA ASN A 322 -7.59 0.07 9.45
C ASN A 322 -8.75 -0.13 10.45
N LEU A 323 -8.85 -1.31 11.07
CA LEU A 323 -9.89 -1.62 12.05
C LEU A 323 -9.44 -1.35 13.49
N ARG A 324 -8.14 -1.10 13.68
CA ARG A 324 -7.58 -0.61 14.93
C ARG A 324 -6.85 0.68 14.64
N VAL A 325 -7.00 1.66 15.52
CA VAL A 325 -6.37 2.97 15.44
C VAL A 325 -5.76 3.27 16.80
N THR A 326 -4.48 3.61 16.83
CA THR A 326 -3.78 3.98 18.07
C THR A 326 -4.01 5.44 18.42
N LYS A 327 -3.90 5.78 19.70
CA LYS A 327 -3.97 7.15 20.20
C LYS A 327 -2.77 7.43 21.10
N PRO A 328 -1.57 7.62 20.53
CA PRO A 328 -0.37 7.88 21.32
C PRO A 328 -0.44 9.23 22.03
N PHE A 329 0.32 9.35 23.13
CA PHE A 329 0.67 10.63 23.70
C PHE A 329 1.40 11.48 22.65
N SER A 330 0.98 12.74 22.54
CA SER A 330 1.38 13.65 21.46
C SER A 330 1.78 15.02 21.99
N ASP A 331 2.24 15.11 23.25
CA ASP A 331 2.64 16.36 23.91
C ASP A 331 3.66 17.17 23.07
N ASP A 332 4.54 16.44 22.38
CA ASP A 332 5.58 16.94 21.50
C ASP A 332 5.14 17.22 20.04
N TYR A 333 3.85 17.09 19.73
CA TYR A 333 3.34 17.10 18.35
C TYR A 333 2.05 17.89 18.18
N PHE A 334 1.92 18.58 17.04
CA PHE A 334 0.65 19.07 16.55
C PHE A 334 -0.07 17.97 15.77
N ILE A 335 -1.37 17.77 16.04
CA ILE A 335 -2.23 16.87 15.27
C ILE A 335 -2.80 17.66 14.10
N LEU A 336 -2.44 17.28 12.88
CA LEU A 336 -2.80 18.02 11.65
C LEU A 336 -3.82 17.29 10.78
N SER A 337 -4.36 16.15 11.19
CA SER A 337 -5.30 15.34 10.38
C SER A 337 -6.41 16.18 9.74
N ASP A 338 -7.06 17.05 10.52
CA ASP A 338 -8.19 17.85 10.04
C ASP A 338 -7.77 18.88 8.97
N GLN A 339 -6.52 19.36 9.01
CA GLN A 339 -5.98 20.29 8.01
C GLN A 339 -5.78 19.63 6.64
N TYR A 340 -5.67 18.29 6.62
CA TYR A 340 -5.45 17.50 5.41
C TYR A 340 -6.66 16.62 5.05
N ASP A 341 -7.83 16.88 5.65
CA ASP A 341 -9.05 16.08 5.45
C ASP A 341 -9.44 15.97 3.96
N GLU A 342 -9.28 17.05 3.19
CA GLU A 342 -9.54 17.04 1.74
C GLU A 342 -8.59 16.13 0.96
N LEU A 343 -7.34 15.96 1.40
CA LEU A 343 -6.41 15.00 0.80
C LEU A 343 -6.74 13.57 1.25
N ILE A 344 -7.07 13.38 2.53
CA ILE A 344 -7.43 12.06 3.08
C ILE A 344 -8.70 11.51 2.41
N LYS A 345 -9.70 12.36 2.16
CA LYS A 345 -10.94 11.99 1.44
C LYS A 345 -10.72 11.58 -0.02
N LYS A 346 -9.60 11.98 -0.63
CA LYS A 346 -9.24 11.64 -2.01
C LYS A 346 -8.41 10.37 -2.12
N GLU A 347 -7.93 9.81 -1.01
CA GLU A 347 -7.18 8.55 -0.98
C GLU A 347 -7.99 7.43 -1.63
N THR A 348 -7.41 6.76 -2.62
CA THR A 348 -8.19 5.93 -3.55
C THR A 348 -8.60 4.56 -2.99
N THR A 349 -8.08 4.14 -1.82
CA THR A 349 -8.47 2.89 -1.16
C THR A 349 -9.58 3.08 -0.15
N GLN A 350 -9.61 4.24 0.52
CA GLN A 350 -10.45 4.57 1.66
C GLN A 350 -10.38 3.53 2.81
N LEU A 351 -9.39 2.64 2.80
CA LEU A 351 -9.23 1.55 3.77
C LEU A 351 -8.73 2.04 5.13
N TRP A 352 -8.12 3.23 5.16
CA TRP A 352 -7.27 3.69 6.26
C TRP A 352 -7.87 4.89 6.97
N ASN A 353 -7.87 4.86 8.29
CA ASN A 353 -7.95 6.06 9.11
C ASN A 353 -6.53 6.63 9.18
N ILE A 354 -6.36 7.88 8.76
CA ILE A 354 -5.04 8.49 8.60
C ILE A 354 -4.85 9.57 9.65
N HIS A 355 -3.71 9.49 10.34
CA HIS A 355 -3.28 10.44 11.34
C HIS A 355 -1.99 11.12 10.90
N ILE A 356 -1.98 12.45 10.93
CA ILE A 356 -0.83 13.26 10.55
C ILE A 356 -0.40 14.05 11.78
N TYR A 357 0.87 13.89 12.16
CA TYR A 357 1.49 14.61 13.27
C TYR A 357 2.62 15.48 12.73
N LYS A 358 2.82 16.64 13.33
CA LYS A 358 3.97 17.52 13.07
C LYS A 358 4.77 17.71 14.35
N LYS A 359 6.08 17.47 14.31
CA LYS A 359 6.95 17.70 15.46
C LYS A 359 6.99 19.19 15.81
N ASN A 360 6.73 19.51 17.09
CA ASN A 360 6.73 20.88 17.63
C ASN A 360 8.08 21.57 17.48
#